data_AF-A0AA37B132-F1
#
_entry.id   AF-A0AA37B132-F1
#
_cell.length_a   1.000
_cell.length_b   1.000
_cell.length_c   1.000
_cell.angle_alpha   90.00
_cell.angle_beta   90.00
_cell.angle_gamma   90.00
#
_symmetry.space_group_name_H-M   'P 1'
#
loop_
_entity.id
_entity.type
_entity.pdbx_description
1 polymer ?
#
loop_
_entity_poly.entity_id
_entity_poly.type
_entity_poly.pdbx_seq_one_letter_code
_entity_poly.pdbx_strand_id
1 'polypeptide(L)'
;MSISLKHLILHSLELTEDGTIALQARSEEMAHSEEALSLIEGLHLNYSGRAAKGFGFYNEENNSPFKLQLDALLSEEIDFHRYSVDSGTVLVEELKKYEFIEQGVLLLANYEHVAGEYLLIMLLENKISPAVDDSLELTASRYLETSSVQLAARIDITDMQRNPESQRYVSYVKGRAGRKISDFFVEFLGCDDGLDVKVQNAVLMQAVDDYCQATQLDKEEKLAYKGEVKSYCEQQLKDGEEIVVGELAKALPTAEDTVDFYQFAAENYPLEDQFPADRTALKKLAKCFGQGKGVSVSFEQKLLGDRVFYDESTDTLTIVGVPPNLREQLKNNK
;
A
#
# COMPACT_ATOMS: atom_id res chain seq x y z
N MET A 1 4.20 1.25 22.42
CA MET A 1 3.98 -0.20 22.62
C MET A 1 5.21 -0.90 22.05
N SER A 2 5.84 -1.80 22.79
CA SER A 2 7.13 -2.40 22.41
C SER A 2 6.93 -3.68 21.59
N ILE A 3 7.84 -3.93 20.66
CA ILE A 3 7.89 -5.20 19.92
C ILE A 3 8.43 -6.31 20.83
N SER A 4 7.96 -7.55 20.64
CA SER A 4 8.60 -8.75 21.19
C SER A 4 9.19 -9.58 20.05
N LEU A 5 10.52 -9.64 19.97
CA LEU A 5 11.22 -10.37 18.90
C LEU A 5 11.26 -11.87 19.22
N LYS A 6 10.74 -12.73 18.33
CA LYS A 6 10.85 -14.19 18.43
C LYS A 6 12.08 -14.70 17.69
N HIS A 7 12.18 -14.34 16.41
CA HIS A 7 13.24 -14.79 15.52
C HIS A 7 13.76 -13.64 14.66
N LEU A 8 15.06 -13.64 14.38
CA LEU A 8 15.70 -12.70 13.48
C LEU A 8 16.87 -13.36 12.78
N ILE A 9 16.94 -13.20 11.46
CA ILE A 9 18.12 -13.59 10.69
C ILE A 9 18.36 -12.65 9.51
N LEU A 10 19.64 -12.44 9.23
CA LEU A 10 20.13 -11.63 8.12
C LEU A 10 21.01 -12.53 7.23
N HIS A 11 20.63 -12.64 5.95
CA HIS A 11 21.40 -13.31 4.90
C HIS A 11 21.97 -12.27 3.93
N SER A 12 23.04 -12.60 3.21
CA SER A 12 23.56 -11.74 2.14
C SER A 12 23.10 -12.25 0.78
N LEU A 13 22.70 -11.36 -0.12
CA LEU A 13 22.50 -11.62 -1.54
C LEU A 13 23.63 -10.91 -2.30
N GLU A 14 24.52 -11.69 -2.91
CA GLU A 14 25.74 -11.19 -3.53
C GLU A 14 25.94 -11.81 -4.91
N LEU A 15 26.55 -11.04 -5.81
CA LEU A 15 27.01 -11.56 -7.10
C LEU A 15 28.21 -12.49 -6.88
N THR A 16 28.13 -13.69 -7.44
CA THR A 16 29.29 -14.58 -7.58
C THR A 16 30.25 -14.04 -8.63
N GLU A 17 31.47 -14.59 -8.66
CA GLU A 17 32.49 -14.26 -9.68
C GLU A 17 31.96 -14.50 -11.11
N ASP A 18 31.03 -15.44 -11.27
CA ASP A 18 30.40 -15.81 -12.54
C ASP A 18 29.28 -14.83 -12.96
N GLY A 19 29.00 -13.81 -12.15
CA GLY A 19 27.98 -12.80 -12.40
C GLY A 19 26.54 -13.24 -12.07
N THR A 20 26.37 -14.35 -11.34
CA THR A 20 25.04 -14.82 -10.90
C THR A 20 24.76 -14.41 -9.47
N ILE A 21 23.51 -14.06 -9.14
CA ILE A 21 23.11 -13.78 -7.76
C ILE A 21 23.07 -15.08 -6.94
N ALA A 22 23.62 -15.04 -5.73
CA ALA A 22 23.63 -16.16 -4.79
C ALA A 22 23.27 -15.72 -3.37
N LEU A 23 22.66 -16.65 -2.62
CA LEU A 23 22.39 -16.50 -1.20
C LEU A 23 23.61 -16.94 -0.40
N GLN A 24 24.19 -16.02 0.36
CA GLN A 24 25.09 -16.35 1.46
C GLN A 24 24.26 -16.45 2.75
N ALA A 25 23.83 -17.67 3.06
CA ALA A 25 23.08 -17.95 4.27
C ALA A 25 23.98 -17.78 5.52
N ARG A 26 23.42 -17.18 6.56
CA ARG A 26 24.03 -17.14 7.89
C ARG A 26 23.82 -18.49 8.56
N SER A 27 24.80 -18.97 9.30
CA SER A 27 24.76 -20.30 9.92
C SER A 27 23.77 -20.42 11.08
N GLU A 28 23.45 -19.32 11.74
CA GLU A 28 22.61 -19.28 12.94
C GLU A 28 21.73 -18.01 12.97
N GLU A 29 20.69 -18.01 13.79
CA GLU A 29 19.84 -16.84 14.08
C GLU A 29 20.59 -15.75 14.85
N MET A 30 20.12 -14.50 14.77
CA MET A 30 20.71 -13.39 15.52
C MET A 30 20.37 -13.53 16.99
N ALA A 31 21.36 -13.30 17.85
CA ALA A 31 21.11 -13.21 19.29
C ALA A 31 20.15 -12.06 19.56
N HIS A 32 19.24 -12.27 20.51
CA HIS A 32 18.35 -11.21 20.97
C HIS A 32 19.20 -10.16 21.69
N SER A 33 19.25 -8.96 21.13
CA SER A 33 19.99 -7.81 21.67
C SER A 33 19.14 -6.54 21.57
N GLU A 34 19.53 -5.49 22.30
CA GLU A 34 18.85 -4.20 22.22
C GLU A 34 18.94 -3.60 20.81
N GLU A 35 20.05 -3.81 20.10
CA GLU A 35 20.24 -3.36 18.73
C GLU A 35 19.34 -4.11 17.74
N ALA A 36 19.20 -5.43 17.92
CA ALA A 36 18.29 -6.25 17.11
C ALA A 36 16.84 -5.80 17.30
N LEU A 37 16.42 -5.58 18.56
CA LEU A 37 15.08 -5.10 18.87
C LEU A 37 14.85 -3.70 18.27
N SER A 38 15.80 -2.77 18.47
CA SER A 38 15.71 -1.40 17.95
C SER A 38 15.62 -1.37 16.42
N LEU A 39 16.36 -2.26 15.73
CA LEU A 39 16.29 -2.39 14.28
C LEU A 39 14.88 -2.81 13.84
N ILE A 40 14.31 -3.84 14.46
CA ILE A 40 12.97 -4.34 14.09
C ILE A 40 11.87 -3.34 14.45
N GLU A 41 11.98 -2.63 15.56
CA GLU A 41 11.07 -1.52 15.90
C GLU A 41 11.10 -0.41 14.86
N GLY A 42 12.30 0.03 14.45
CA GLY A 42 12.45 1.03 13.40
C GLY A 42 11.87 0.57 12.06
N LEU A 43 12.15 -0.66 11.64
CA LEU A 43 11.64 -1.22 10.39
C LEU A 43 10.12 -1.41 10.43
N HIS A 44 9.56 -1.86 11.55
CA HIS A 44 8.11 -1.99 11.73
C HIS A 44 7.42 -0.64 11.60
N LEU A 45 7.93 0.41 12.26
CA LEU A 45 7.36 1.76 12.21
C LEU A 45 7.44 2.34 10.79
N ASN A 46 8.62 2.26 10.16
CA ASN A 46 8.83 2.73 8.79
C ASN A 46 7.92 2.01 7.79
N TYR A 47 7.77 0.69 7.94
CA TYR A 47 6.89 -0.09 7.09
C TYR A 47 5.41 0.25 7.34
N SER A 48 5.01 0.39 8.60
CA SER A 48 3.62 0.67 9.00
C SER A 48 3.15 2.02 8.48
N GLY A 49 3.95 3.08 8.59
CA GLY A 49 3.62 4.43 8.12
C GLY A 49 3.61 4.62 6.59
N ARG A 50 3.88 3.58 5.80
CA ARG A 50 3.94 3.66 4.34
C ARG A 50 2.55 3.64 3.72
N ALA A 51 2.17 4.73 3.02
CA ALA A 51 0.84 4.87 2.42
C ALA A 51 0.60 4.01 1.16
N ALA A 52 1.65 3.60 0.44
CA ALA A 52 1.53 2.84 -0.81
C ALA A 52 1.90 1.36 -0.60
N LYS A 53 0.95 0.58 -0.09
CA LYS A 53 1.06 -0.87 0.07
C LYS A 53 0.18 -1.62 -0.95
N GLY A 54 0.61 -2.82 -1.30
CA GLY A 54 -0.22 -3.84 -1.89
C GLY A 54 -0.64 -4.82 -0.82
N PHE A 55 -1.77 -5.46 -1.07
CA PHE A 55 -2.37 -6.44 -0.20
C PHE A 55 -2.58 -7.72 -0.98
N GLY A 56 -2.46 -8.84 -0.29
CA GLY A 56 -2.61 -10.16 -0.84
C GLY A 56 -2.94 -11.17 0.24
N PHE A 57 -3.14 -12.39 -0.22
CA PHE A 57 -3.47 -13.54 0.60
C PHE A 57 -3.00 -14.82 -0.11
N TYR A 58 -3.09 -15.95 0.56
CA TYR A 58 -2.90 -17.27 -0.03
C TYR A 58 -4.27 -17.92 -0.18
N ASN A 59 -4.66 -18.24 -1.41
CA ASN A 59 -5.84 -19.06 -1.66
C ASN A 59 -5.65 -20.51 -1.14
N GLU A 60 -6.74 -21.27 -0.99
CA GLU A 60 -6.71 -22.64 -0.45
C GLU A 60 -5.90 -23.64 -1.31
N GLU A 61 -5.81 -23.39 -2.62
CA GLU A 61 -5.08 -24.23 -3.58
C GLU A 61 -3.61 -23.79 -3.72
N ASN A 62 -3.16 -22.79 -2.96
CA ASN A 62 -1.84 -22.23 -3.10
C ASN A 62 -0.76 -23.25 -2.73
N ASN A 63 0.10 -23.53 -3.70
CA ASN A 63 1.21 -24.49 -3.58
C ASN A 63 2.56 -23.83 -3.85
N SER A 64 2.65 -22.51 -3.67
CA SER A 64 3.90 -21.79 -3.87
C SER A 64 4.98 -22.29 -2.89
N PRO A 65 6.26 -22.39 -3.31
CA PRO A 65 7.32 -22.88 -2.43
C PRO A 65 7.42 -22.10 -1.12
N PHE A 66 7.25 -20.78 -1.16
CA PHE A 66 7.28 -19.93 0.02
C PHE A 66 6.14 -20.26 0.99
N LYS A 67 4.89 -20.40 0.50
CA LYS A 67 3.74 -20.76 1.34
C LYS A 67 3.88 -22.14 1.96
N LEU A 68 4.31 -23.15 1.20
CA LEU A 68 4.53 -24.50 1.72
C LEU A 68 5.57 -24.51 2.85
N GLN A 69 6.65 -23.72 2.71
CA GLN A 69 7.66 -23.57 3.75
C GLN A 69 7.12 -22.81 4.98
N LEU A 70 6.28 -21.79 4.77
CA LEU A 70 5.62 -21.07 5.86
C LEU A 70 4.69 -22.00 6.65
N ASP A 71 3.93 -22.86 5.97
CA ASP A 71 3.07 -23.85 6.64
C ASP A 71 3.89 -24.86 7.43
N ALA A 72 5.01 -25.34 6.87
CA ALA A 72 5.93 -26.23 7.58
C ALA A 72 6.54 -25.54 8.82
N LEU A 73 6.86 -24.25 8.74
CA LEU A 73 7.32 -23.47 9.89
C LEU A 73 6.22 -23.35 10.96
N LEU A 74 5.00 -22.99 10.56
CA LEU A 74 3.88 -22.76 11.48
C LEU A 74 3.37 -24.06 12.14
N SER A 75 3.59 -25.20 11.50
CA SER A 75 3.31 -26.54 12.04
C SER A 75 4.50 -27.17 12.79
N GLU A 76 5.59 -26.42 12.95
CA GLU A 76 6.84 -26.85 13.62
C GLU A 76 7.53 -28.06 12.94
N GLU A 77 7.25 -28.32 11.66
CA GLU A 77 7.95 -29.36 10.87
C GLU A 77 9.38 -28.95 10.51
N ILE A 78 9.63 -27.64 10.36
CA ILE A 78 10.95 -27.04 10.16
C ILE A 78 11.16 -25.89 11.14
N ASP A 79 12.42 -25.63 11.51
CA ASP A 79 12.77 -24.47 12.33
C ASP A 79 12.90 -23.18 11.50
N PHE A 80 12.99 -22.04 12.20
CA PHE A 80 13.05 -20.72 11.56
C PHE A 80 14.30 -20.54 10.69
N HIS A 81 15.44 -21.13 11.09
CA HIS A 81 16.67 -21.08 10.32
C HIS A 81 16.51 -21.81 8.98
N ARG A 82 15.98 -23.03 8.99
CA ARG A 82 15.70 -23.79 7.78
C ARG A 82 14.73 -23.05 6.86
N TYR A 83 13.65 -22.52 7.44
CA TYR A 83 12.69 -21.69 6.71
C TYR A 83 13.36 -20.47 6.03
N SER A 84 14.25 -19.77 6.73
CA SER A 84 14.89 -18.57 6.19
C SER A 84 15.85 -18.87 5.04
N VAL A 85 16.60 -19.98 5.13
CA VAL A 85 17.49 -20.44 4.06
C VAL A 85 16.70 -20.90 2.83
N ASP A 86 15.64 -21.68 3.05
CA ASP A 86 14.79 -22.17 1.97
C ASP A 86 14.05 -21.01 1.27
N SER A 87 13.51 -20.06 2.05
CA SER A 87 12.90 -18.84 1.52
C SER A 87 13.89 -17.99 0.72
N GLY A 88 15.11 -17.80 1.24
CA GLY A 88 16.16 -17.08 0.52
C GLY A 88 16.57 -17.76 -0.79
N THR A 89 16.50 -19.09 -0.84
CA THR A 89 16.78 -19.87 -2.05
C THR A 89 15.67 -19.65 -3.09
N VAL A 90 14.40 -19.67 -2.68
CA VAL A 90 13.27 -19.33 -3.56
C VAL A 90 13.43 -17.91 -4.12
N LEU A 91 13.78 -16.94 -3.27
CA LEU A 91 14.02 -15.55 -3.70
C LEU A 91 15.12 -15.46 -4.77
N VAL A 92 16.23 -16.18 -4.60
CA VAL A 92 17.34 -16.20 -5.57
C VAL A 92 16.90 -16.81 -6.90
N GLU A 93 16.13 -17.90 -6.88
CA GLU A 93 15.59 -18.51 -8.11
C GLU A 93 14.59 -17.59 -8.83
N GLU A 94 13.75 -16.86 -8.10
CA GLU A 94 12.88 -15.84 -8.69
C GLU A 94 13.69 -14.70 -9.31
N LEU A 95 14.67 -14.15 -8.60
CA LEU A 95 15.53 -13.09 -9.11
C LEU A 95 16.24 -13.46 -10.41
N LYS A 96 16.69 -14.71 -10.55
CA LYS A 96 17.35 -15.22 -11.77
C LYS A 96 16.46 -15.19 -13.02
N LYS A 97 15.13 -15.10 -12.88
CA LYS A 97 14.20 -14.99 -14.01
C LYS A 97 14.19 -13.58 -14.64
N TYR A 98 14.78 -12.60 -13.95
CA TYR A 98 14.77 -11.20 -14.35
C TYR A 98 16.14 -10.74 -14.86
N GLU A 99 16.15 -9.74 -15.74
CA GLU A 99 17.37 -9.19 -16.36
C GLU A 99 18.09 -8.14 -15.49
N PHE A 100 17.59 -7.86 -14.29
CA PHE A 100 18.21 -6.93 -13.34
C PHE A 100 18.89 -7.70 -12.20
N ILE A 101 19.83 -7.05 -11.53
CA ILE A 101 20.56 -7.61 -10.40
C ILE A 101 20.16 -6.83 -9.15
N GLU A 102 19.64 -7.55 -8.14
CA GLU A 102 19.42 -7.02 -6.80
C GLU A 102 20.38 -7.70 -5.81
N GLN A 103 21.12 -6.89 -5.06
CA GLN A 103 22.05 -7.32 -4.01
C GLN A 103 21.68 -6.61 -2.71
N GLY A 104 22.01 -7.21 -1.58
CA GLY A 104 21.73 -6.61 -0.29
C GLY A 104 21.63 -7.62 0.84
N VAL A 105 21.01 -7.19 1.93
CA VAL A 105 20.78 -8.03 3.09
C VAL A 105 19.32 -8.46 3.12
N LEU A 106 19.08 -9.76 2.97
CA LEU A 106 17.77 -10.35 3.15
C LEU A 106 17.52 -10.54 4.65
N LEU A 107 16.58 -9.78 5.18
CA LEU A 107 16.11 -9.83 6.56
C LEU A 107 14.82 -10.62 6.65
N LEU A 108 14.77 -11.60 7.55
CA LEU A 108 13.54 -12.24 8.00
C LEU A 108 13.43 -12.09 9.51
N ALA A 109 12.27 -11.64 9.98
CA ALA A 109 11.99 -11.47 11.40
C ALA A 109 10.58 -11.94 11.75
N ASN A 110 10.44 -12.79 12.75
CA ASN A 110 9.17 -13.10 13.39
C ASN A 110 9.07 -12.36 14.72
N TYR A 111 8.01 -11.59 14.94
CA TYR A 111 7.83 -10.79 16.15
C TYR A 111 6.35 -10.53 16.47
N GLU A 112 6.08 -10.15 17.71
CA GLU A 112 4.77 -9.71 18.16
C GLU A 112 4.70 -8.19 18.34
N HIS A 113 3.56 -7.61 17.96
CA HIS A 113 3.24 -6.19 18.16
C HIS A 113 1.72 -6.04 18.35
N VAL A 114 1.29 -5.40 19.46
CA VAL A 114 -0.14 -5.16 19.77
C VAL A 114 -1.00 -6.44 19.65
N ALA A 115 -0.50 -7.55 20.21
CA ALA A 115 -1.13 -8.88 20.17
C ALA A 115 -1.31 -9.51 18.77
N GLY A 116 -0.71 -8.93 17.73
CA GLY A 116 -0.52 -9.56 16.42
C GLY A 116 0.88 -10.17 16.30
N GLU A 117 0.96 -11.35 15.68
CA GLU A 117 2.21 -11.99 15.29
C GLU A 117 2.48 -11.71 13.80
N TYR A 118 3.70 -11.30 13.49
CA TYR A 118 4.09 -10.81 12.18
C TYR A 118 5.36 -11.49 11.70
N LEU A 119 5.34 -11.94 10.45
CA LEU A 119 6.55 -12.24 9.70
C LEU A 119 6.89 -11.05 8.80
N LEU A 120 8.07 -10.46 9.02
CA LEU A 120 8.60 -9.38 8.20
C LEU A 120 9.74 -9.90 7.34
N ILE A 121 9.66 -9.63 6.03
CA ILE A 121 10.66 -9.98 5.03
C ILE A 121 11.08 -8.71 4.31
N MET A 122 12.38 -8.41 4.27
CA MET A 122 12.92 -7.23 3.58
C MET A 122 14.22 -7.54 2.87
N LEU A 123 14.43 -7.00 1.67
CA LEU A 123 15.75 -6.91 1.05
C LEU A 123 16.27 -5.47 1.23
N LEU A 124 17.26 -5.33 2.12
CA LEU A 124 17.85 -4.06 2.52
C LEU A 124 19.11 -3.76 1.70
N GLU A 125 19.19 -2.55 1.15
CA GLU A 125 20.38 -2.11 0.42
C GLU A 125 21.53 -1.80 1.39
N ASN A 126 22.75 -2.23 1.05
CA ASN A 126 23.97 -1.75 1.69
C ASN A 126 24.37 -0.41 1.06
N LYS A 127 24.38 0.66 1.85
CA LYS A 127 24.83 1.98 1.40
C LYS A 127 26.19 2.33 2.00
N ILE A 128 26.92 3.17 1.26
CA ILE A 128 28.19 3.74 1.68
C ILE A 128 27.98 5.25 1.85
N SER A 129 28.34 5.78 3.02
CA SER A 129 28.43 7.22 3.26
C SER A 129 29.87 7.60 3.57
N PRO A 130 30.34 8.76 3.08
CA PRO A 130 31.57 9.36 3.62
C PRO A 130 31.44 9.53 5.12
N ALA A 131 32.47 9.14 5.84
CA ALA A 131 32.61 9.34 7.28
C ALA A 131 33.95 10.03 7.55
N VAL A 132 34.09 10.56 8.76
CA VAL A 132 35.33 11.19 9.23
C VAL A 132 35.75 10.44 10.49
N ASP A 133 36.98 9.94 10.51
CA ASP A 133 37.52 9.24 11.68
C ASP A 133 38.06 10.22 12.74
N ASP A 134 38.59 9.68 13.84
CA ASP A 134 39.13 10.48 14.95
C ASP A 134 40.35 11.35 14.54
N SER A 135 40.98 11.06 13.40
CA SER A 135 42.11 11.82 12.84
C SER A 135 41.67 12.88 11.83
N LEU A 136 40.35 13.09 11.66
CA LEU A 136 39.75 13.96 10.66
C LEU A 136 40.01 13.54 9.20
N GLU A 137 40.33 12.25 8.97
CA GLU A 137 40.52 11.71 7.63
C GLU A 137 39.20 11.17 7.06
N LEU A 138 39.06 11.27 5.74
CA LEU A 138 37.88 10.76 5.03
C LEU A 138 37.93 9.23 4.97
N THR A 139 36.89 8.60 5.51
CA THR A 139 36.67 7.16 5.48
C THR A 139 35.31 6.83 4.83
N ALA A 140 35.04 5.54 4.65
CA ALA A 140 33.76 5.06 4.16
C ALA A 140 33.06 4.27 5.27
N SER A 141 31.86 4.70 5.66
CA SER A 141 31.00 3.94 6.57
C SER A 141 29.94 3.20 5.76
N ARG A 142 29.78 1.91 6.05
CA ARG A 142 28.73 1.07 5.47
C ARG A 142 27.56 0.99 6.44
N TYR A 143 26.35 1.14 5.93
CA TYR A 143 25.14 1.02 6.72
C TYR A 143 24.00 0.40 5.92
N LEU A 144 23.02 -0.17 6.62
CA LEU A 144 21.80 -0.69 6.04
C LEU A 144 20.81 0.45 5.81
N GLU A 145 20.29 0.58 4.59
CA GLU A 145 19.22 1.52 4.29
C GLU A 145 17.88 0.99 4.81
N THR A 146 17.40 1.57 5.91
CA THR A 146 16.16 1.17 6.59
C THR A 146 14.98 2.13 6.37
N SER A 147 15.21 3.30 5.77
CA SER A 147 14.18 4.33 5.59
C SER A 147 13.51 4.25 4.22
N SER A 148 14.28 3.90 3.19
CA SER A 148 13.81 3.88 1.79
C SER A 148 13.66 2.47 1.22
N VAL A 149 13.20 1.51 2.03
CA VAL A 149 13.08 0.11 1.61
C VAL A 149 12.07 -0.03 0.46
N GLN A 150 12.52 -0.64 -0.64
CA GLN A 150 11.74 -0.87 -1.87
C GLN A 150 11.22 -2.30 -1.98
N LEU A 151 11.83 -3.24 -1.27
CA LEU A 151 11.50 -4.67 -1.31
C LEU A 151 11.22 -5.12 0.11
N ALA A 152 9.94 -5.07 0.48
CA ALA A 152 9.51 -5.44 1.82
C ALA A 152 8.09 -5.98 1.79
N ALA A 153 7.86 -7.02 2.58
CA ALA A 153 6.55 -7.56 2.86
C ALA A 153 6.41 -7.89 4.34
N ARG A 154 5.17 -7.84 4.81
CA ARG A 154 4.78 -8.25 6.14
C ARG A 154 3.54 -9.14 6.04
N ILE A 155 3.62 -10.31 6.65
CA ILE A 155 2.50 -11.23 6.81
C ILE A 155 2.01 -11.09 8.24
N ASP A 156 0.73 -10.74 8.42
CA ASP A 156 0.03 -10.84 9.69
C ASP A 156 -0.37 -12.31 9.89
N ILE A 157 0.46 -13.05 10.64
CA ILE A 157 0.24 -14.48 10.91
C ILE A 157 -1.04 -14.66 11.71
N THR A 158 -1.32 -13.74 12.65
CA THR A 158 -2.53 -13.77 13.46
C THR A 158 -3.78 -13.66 12.60
N ASP A 159 -3.83 -12.68 11.69
CA ASP A 159 -4.98 -12.49 10.77
C ASP A 159 -5.12 -13.69 9.82
N MET A 160 -4.00 -14.16 9.24
CA MET A 160 -3.99 -15.33 8.36
C MET A 160 -4.57 -16.58 9.01
N GLN A 161 -4.27 -16.83 10.28
CA GLN A 161 -4.74 -18.03 10.99
C GLN A 161 -6.16 -17.87 11.55
N ARG A 162 -6.55 -16.66 11.97
CA ARG A 162 -7.84 -16.43 12.65
C ARG A 162 -8.96 -16.03 11.70
N ASN A 163 -8.63 -15.41 10.56
CA ASN A 163 -9.57 -14.91 9.57
C ASN A 163 -9.22 -15.46 8.18
N PRO A 164 -9.49 -16.74 7.87
CA PRO A 164 -9.12 -17.36 6.59
C PRO A 164 -9.70 -16.66 5.36
N GLU A 165 -10.85 -16.00 5.51
CA GLU A 165 -11.52 -15.21 4.46
C GLU A 165 -10.84 -13.85 4.20
N SER A 166 -9.91 -13.41 5.05
CA SER A 166 -9.21 -12.14 4.90
C SER A 166 -8.33 -12.17 3.65
N GLN A 167 -8.54 -11.22 2.74
CA GLN A 167 -7.74 -11.08 1.52
C GLN A 167 -6.62 -10.04 1.65
N ARG A 168 -6.12 -9.78 2.88
CA ARG A 168 -5.19 -8.66 3.12
C ARG A 168 -4.10 -8.91 4.15
N TYR A 169 -3.99 -10.12 4.70
CA TYR A 169 -2.98 -10.41 5.73
C TYR A 169 -1.54 -10.42 5.18
N VAL A 170 -1.33 -10.56 3.87
CA VAL A 170 -0.05 -10.25 3.23
C VAL A 170 -0.08 -8.80 2.78
N SER A 171 0.87 -8.00 3.25
CA SER A 171 1.10 -6.65 2.75
C SER A 171 2.50 -6.54 2.16
N TYR A 172 2.66 -5.74 1.11
CA TYR A 172 3.96 -5.53 0.47
C TYR A 172 4.12 -4.11 -0.05
N VAL A 173 5.37 -3.70 -0.24
CA VAL A 173 5.71 -2.43 -0.89
C VAL A 173 5.34 -2.52 -2.38
N LYS A 174 4.39 -1.69 -2.83
CA LYS A 174 4.20 -1.50 -4.28
C LYS A 174 5.38 -0.75 -4.88
N GLY A 175 5.89 -1.26 -5.99
CA GLY A 175 6.87 -0.58 -6.82
C GLY A 175 6.30 0.69 -7.42
N ARG A 176 7.18 1.58 -7.89
CA ARG A 176 6.74 2.73 -8.70
C ARG A 176 6.25 2.20 -10.06
N ALA A 177 5.13 2.73 -10.54
CA ALA A 177 4.54 2.32 -11.82
C ALA A 177 5.60 2.27 -12.94
N GLY A 178 5.68 1.13 -13.64
CA GLY A 178 6.64 0.88 -14.72
C GLY A 178 7.96 0.22 -14.29
N ARG A 179 8.17 -0.08 -13.01
CA ARG A 179 9.30 -0.91 -12.54
C ARG A 179 8.85 -2.34 -12.27
N LYS A 180 9.42 -3.31 -12.99
CA LYS A 180 9.27 -4.76 -12.77
C LYS A 180 9.81 -5.26 -11.42
N ILE A 181 10.49 -4.39 -10.67
CA ILE A 181 11.17 -4.72 -9.40
C ILE A 181 10.17 -5.11 -8.30
N SER A 182 8.91 -4.66 -8.32
CA SER A 182 7.95 -5.14 -7.30
C SER A 182 7.33 -6.49 -7.64
N ASP A 183 7.24 -6.83 -8.93
CA ASP A 183 6.44 -7.95 -9.40
C ASP A 183 7.11 -9.28 -9.00
N PHE A 184 8.43 -9.37 -9.14
CA PHE A 184 9.19 -10.54 -8.70
C PHE A 184 9.05 -10.81 -7.20
N PHE A 185 8.89 -9.76 -6.39
CA PHE A 185 8.81 -9.92 -4.94
C PHE A 185 7.46 -10.51 -4.52
N VAL A 186 6.39 -10.17 -5.25
CA VAL A 186 5.07 -10.80 -5.08
C VAL A 186 5.11 -12.25 -5.60
N GLU A 187 5.74 -12.50 -6.74
CA GLU A 187 5.94 -13.85 -7.28
C GLU A 187 6.75 -14.74 -6.32
N PHE A 188 7.78 -14.19 -5.68
CA PHE A 188 8.58 -14.84 -4.63
C PHE A 188 7.71 -15.23 -3.42
N LEU A 189 6.88 -14.30 -2.93
CA LEU A 189 5.98 -14.60 -1.82
C LEU A 189 4.90 -15.60 -2.22
N GLY A 190 4.57 -15.65 -3.52
CA GLY A 190 3.57 -16.54 -4.10
C GLY A 190 2.15 -16.25 -3.63
N CYS A 191 1.86 -15.01 -3.21
CA CYS A 191 0.52 -14.62 -2.79
C CYS A 191 -0.34 -14.13 -3.97
N ASP A 192 -1.64 -14.31 -3.83
CA ASP A 192 -2.65 -13.78 -4.73
C ASP A 192 -2.92 -12.30 -4.46
N ASP A 193 -3.36 -11.58 -5.49
CA ASP A 193 -3.82 -10.20 -5.36
C ASP A 193 -5.04 -10.13 -4.44
N GLY A 194 -4.94 -9.27 -3.43
CA GLY A 194 -5.99 -9.04 -2.45
C GLY A 194 -6.64 -7.67 -2.59
N LEU A 195 -6.82 -7.01 -1.45
CA LEU A 195 -7.44 -5.68 -1.37
C LEU A 195 -6.81 -4.64 -2.33
N ASP A 196 -7.55 -4.20 -3.35
CA ASP A 196 -7.15 -3.04 -4.15
C ASP A 196 -7.70 -1.74 -3.56
N VAL A 197 -6.82 -1.02 -2.86
CA VAL A 197 -7.08 0.29 -2.25
C VAL A 197 -7.71 1.28 -3.23
N LYS A 198 -7.26 1.34 -4.49
CA LYS A 198 -7.78 2.29 -5.47
C LYS A 198 -9.20 1.91 -5.90
N VAL A 199 -9.45 0.62 -6.07
CA VAL A 199 -10.79 0.11 -6.41
C VAL A 199 -11.73 0.38 -5.25
N GLN A 200 -11.37 0.01 -4.02
CA GLN A 200 -12.20 0.24 -2.82
C GLN A 200 -12.56 1.72 -2.65
N ASN A 201 -11.59 2.62 -2.77
CA ASN A 201 -11.88 4.04 -2.70
C ASN A 201 -12.79 4.50 -3.86
N ALA A 202 -12.57 4.02 -5.10
CA ALA A 202 -13.44 4.37 -6.22
C ALA A 202 -14.88 3.85 -6.05
N VAL A 203 -15.04 2.63 -5.55
CA VAL A 203 -16.33 2.03 -5.22
C VAL A 203 -17.02 2.82 -4.13
N LEU A 204 -16.30 3.26 -3.09
CA LEU A 204 -16.86 4.12 -2.04
C LEU A 204 -17.37 5.44 -2.62
N MET A 205 -16.59 6.07 -3.51
CA MET A 205 -17.02 7.33 -4.13
C MET A 205 -18.30 7.12 -4.95
N GLN A 206 -18.40 5.99 -5.66
CA GLN A 206 -19.57 5.62 -6.44
C GLN A 206 -20.79 5.37 -5.54
N ALA A 207 -20.61 4.59 -4.47
CA ALA A 207 -21.66 4.31 -3.49
C ALA A 207 -22.23 5.60 -2.87
N VAL A 208 -21.37 6.56 -2.53
CA VAL A 208 -21.80 7.88 -2.03
C VAL A 208 -22.61 8.64 -3.08
N ASP A 209 -22.18 8.61 -4.34
CA ASP A 209 -22.84 9.32 -5.43
C ASP A 209 -24.23 8.76 -5.75
N ASP A 210 -24.36 7.44 -5.72
CA ASP A 210 -25.61 6.71 -5.97
C ASP A 210 -26.54 6.79 -4.78
N TYR A 211 -26.02 6.77 -3.54
CA TYR A 211 -26.80 7.03 -2.34
C TYR A 211 -27.48 8.40 -2.39
N CYS A 212 -26.71 9.46 -2.69
CA CYS A 212 -27.25 10.82 -2.81
C CYS A 212 -28.36 10.92 -3.88
N GLN A 213 -28.28 10.11 -4.95
CA GLN A 213 -29.30 10.06 -6.00
C GLN A 213 -30.54 9.28 -5.53
N ALA A 214 -30.34 8.14 -4.87
CA ALA A 214 -31.41 7.30 -4.36
C ALA A 214 -32.24 8.00 -3.27
N THR A 215 -31.59 8.81 -2.42
CA THR A 215 -32.25 9.63 -1.40
C THR A 215 -32.74 10.98 -1.91
N GLN A 216 -32.60 11.26 -3.21
CA GLN A 216 -33.08 12.48 -3.88
C GLN A 216 -32.60 13.78 -3.22
N LEU A 217 -31.37 13.79 -2.68
CA LEU A 217 -30.78 14.99 -2.10
C LEU A 217 -30.71 16.10 -3.15
N ASP A 218 -31.01 17.33 -2.73
CA ASP A 218 -30.83 18.49 -3.59
C ASP A 218 -29.34 18.78 -3.84
N LYS A 219 -29.07 19.81 -4.66
CA LYS A 219 -27.69 20.15 -5.05
C LYS A 219 -26.84 20.57 -3.84
N GLU A 220 -27.41 21.30 -2.88
CA GLU A 220 -26.70 21.81 -1.71
C GLU A 220 -26.47 20.68 -0.70
N GLU A 221 -27.48 19.84 -0.46
CA GLU A 221 -27.41 18.65 0.40
C GLU A 221 -26.40 17.64 -0.14
N LYS A 222 -26.43 17.34 -1.44
CA LYS A 222 -25.44 16.45 -2.09
C LYS A 222 -24.02 16.98 -1.95
N LEU A 223 -23.84 18.31 -2.06
CA LEU A 223 -22.52 18.94 -1.89
C LEU A 223 -22.04 18.83 -0.44
N ALA A 224 -22.92 19.10 0.53
CA ALA A 224 -22.61 18.98 1.95
C ALA A 224 -22.26 17.53 2.33
N TYR A 225 -23.07 16.57 1.89
CA TYR A 225 -22.87 15.14 2.13
C TYR A 225 -21.50 14.66 1.62
N LYS A 226 -21.17 14.98 0.36
CA LYS A 226 -19.84 14.68 -0.21
C LYS A 226 -18.71 15.41 0.50
N GLY A 227 -18.99 16.61 1.03
CA GLY A 227 -18.08 17.37 1.87
C GLY A 227 -17.70 16.62 3.14
N GLU A 228 -18.68 16.07 3.85
CA GLU A 228 -18.47 15.28 5.07
C GLU A 228 -17.69 13.98 4.79
N VAL A 229 -18.07 13.23 3.74
CA VAL A 229 -17.31 12.03 3.32
C VAL A 229 -15.84 12.38 3.08
N LYS A 230 -15.60 13.48 2.35
CA LYS A 230 -14.25 13.94 2.05
C LYS A 230 -13.49 14.32 3.33
N SER A 231 -14.12 15.07 4.23
CA SER A 231 -13.50 15.49 5.50
C SER A 231 -13.09 14.29 6.34
N TYR A 232 -13.97 13.28 6.46
CA TYR A 232 -13.66 12.04 7.16
C TYR A 232 -12.44 11.34 6.53
N CYS A 233 -12.46 11.11 5.21
CA CYS A 233 -11.37 10.41 4.55
C CYS A 233 -10.03 11.19 4.60
N GLU A 234 -10.07 12.52 4.54
CA GLU A 234 -8.88 13.37 4.71
C GLU A 234 -8.32 13.30 6.13
N GLN A 235 -9.19 13.16 7.14
CA GLN A 235 -8.79 12.96 8.53
C GLN A 235 -8.15 11.58 8.74
N GLN A 236 -8.75 10.50 8.23
CA GLN A 236 -8.15 9.16 8.28
C GLN A 236 -6.76 9.13 7.61
N LEU A 237 -6.61 9.77 6.44
CA LEU A 237 -5.30 9.92 5.78
C LEU A 237 -4.27 10.66 6.63
N LYS A 238 -4.70 11.68 7.37
CA LYS A 238 -3.83 12.51 8.20
C LYS A 238 -3.37 11.75 9.44
N ASP A 239 -4.25 10.95 10.00
CA ASP A 239 -3.99 10.18 11.22
C ASP A 239 -3.29 8.84 10.90
N GLY A 240 -3.28 8.43 9.63
CA GLY A 240 -2.69 7.16 9.19
C GLY A 240 -3.62 5.96 9.42
N GLU A 241 -4.91 6.22 9.62
CA GLU A 241 -5.95 5.23 9.92
C GLU A 241 -6.68 4.78 8.64
N GLU A 242 -7.37 3.64 8.74
CA GLU A 242 -8.23 3.12 7.66
C GLU A 242 -9.60 3.82 7.64
N ILE A 243 -10.21 3.93 6.47
CA ILE A 243 -11.63 4.28 6.36
C ILE A 243 -12.42 3.11 6.95
N VAL A 244 -13.28 3.37 7.94
CA VAL A 244 -14.22 2.38 8.47
C VAL A 244 -15.62 2.77 8.00
N VAL A 245 -16.23 1.96 7.13
CA VAL A 245 -17.50 2.33 6.45
C VAL A 245 -18.62 2.58 7.46
N GLY A 246 -18.69 1.80 8.54
CA GLY A 246 -19.66 1.98 9.60
C GLY A 246 -19.45 3.26 10.44
N GLU A 247 -18.22 3.72 10.60
CA GLU A 247 -17.95 5.00 11.28
C GLU A 247 -18.24 6.19 10.37
N LEU A 248 -17.86 6.07 9.09
CA LEU A 248 -18.21 7.04 8.06
C LEU A 248 -19.73 7.21 8.01
N ALA A 249 -20.51 6.13 7.93
CA ALA A 249 -21.96 6.20 7.90
C ALA A 249 -22.55 6.95 9.11
N LYS A 250 -22.02 6.71 10.32
CA LYS A 250 -22.45 7.41 11.55
C LYS A 250 -22.11 8.91 11.56
N ALA A 251 -21.05 9.30 10.86
CA ALA A 251 -20.65 10.70 10.73
C ALA A 251 -21.50 11.46 9.70
N LEU A 252 -22.20 10.75 8.81
CA LEU A 252 -22.99 11.35 7.74
C LEU A 252 -24.39 11.74 8.23
N PRO A 253 -24.97 12.83 7.70
CA PRO A 253 -26.35 13.20 8.01
C PRO A 253 -27.30 12.06 7.63
N THR A 254 -28.11 11.61 8.59
CA THR A 254 -29.19 10.66 8.34
C THR A 254 -30.35 11.44 7.73
N ALA A 255 -30.79 11.10 6.51
CA ALA A 255 -32.04 11.66 6.03
C ALA A 255 -33.18 10.97 6.79
N GLU A 256 -34.04 11.77 7.45
CA GLU A 256 -35.24 11.26 8.11
C GLU A 256 -36.05 10.48 7.05
N ASP A 257 -36.25 9.18 7.27
CA ASP A 257 -36.98 8.23 6.41
C ASP A 257 -36.22 7.50 5.27
N THR A 258 -34.89 7.56 5.17
CA THR A 258 -34.12 6.79 4.16
C THR A 258 -33.30 5.63 4.74
N VAL A 259 -32.98 4.66 3.86
CA VAL A 259 -32.04 3.56 4.15
C VAL A 259 -30.73 4.15 4.64
N ASP A 260 -30.15 3.59 5.70
CA ASP A 260 -28.86 4.01 6.23
C ASP A 260 -27.73 3.77 5.20
N PHE A 261 -26.77 4.68 5.09
CA PHE A 261 -25.69 4.57 4.09
C PHE A 261 -24.89 3.27 4.23
N TYR A 262 -24.63 2.79 5.45
CA TYR A 262 -23.90 1.54 5.66
C TYR A 262 -24.67 0.36 5.09
N GLN A 263 -25.99 0.28 5.34
CA GLN A 263 -26.85 -0.76 4.78
C GLN A 263 -26.91 -0.68 3.25
N PHE A 264 -27.12 0.53 2.71
CA PHE A 264 -27.13 0.75 1.27
C PHE A 264 -25.82 0.31 0.61
N ALA A 265 -24.68 0.67 1.21
CA ALA A 265 -23.36 0.30 0.70
C ALA A 265 -23.15 -1.22 0.74
N ALA A 266 -23.46 -1.87 1.87
CA ALA A 266 -23.28 -3.31 2.05
C ALA A 266 -24.14 -4.16 1.11
N GLU A 267 -25.35 -3.71 0.76
CA GLU A 267 -26.25 -4.44 -0.13
C GLU A 267 -25.90 -4.28 -1.62
N ASN A 268 -25.28 -3.16 -2.01
CA ASN A 268 -25.14 -2.78 -3.42
C ASN A 268 -23.69 -2.78 -3.94
N TYR A 269 -22.70 -2.78 -3.05
CA TYR A 269 -21.29 -2.65 -3.43
C TYR A 269 -20.39 -3.64 -2.70
N PRO A 270 -19.35 -4.17 -3.38
CA PRO A 270 -18.33 -5.02 -2.76
C PRO A 270 -17.31 -4.16 -2.00
N LEU A 271 -17.77 -3.43 -0.98
CA LEU A 271 -16.92 -2.66 -0.09
C LEU A 271 -16.50 -3.50 1.10
N GLU A 272 -15.20 -3.48 1.41
CA GLU A 272 -14.73 -3.96 2.70
C GLU A 272 -15.23 -3.05 3.82
N ASP A 273 -15.47 -3.62 5.00
CA ASP A 273 -15.86 -2.85 6.19
C ASP A 273 -14.80 -1.78 6.56
N GLN A 274 -13.53 -2.06 6.27
CA GLN A 274 -12.43 -1.12 6.47
C GLN A 274 -11.31 -1.26 5.41
N PHE A 275 -10.79 -0.13 4.94
CA PHE A 275 -9.70 -0.09 3.95
C PHE A 275 -8.91 1.23 3.99
N PRO A 276 -7.64 1.25 3.56
CA PRO A 276 -6.86 2.47 3.53
C PRO A 276 -7.47 3.55 2.63
N ALA A 277 -7.38 4.81 3.03
CA ALA A 277 -7.78 5.93 2.19
C ALA A 277 -6.77 6.16 1.04
N ASP A 278 -7.26 6.52 -0.15
CA ASP A 278 -6.42 6.91 -1.30
C ASP A 278 -6.55 8.40 -1.60
N ARG A 279 -5.44 9.14 -1.42
CA ARG A 279 -5.37 10.59 -1.69
C ARG A 279 -5.76 10.94 -3.14
N THR A 280 -5.50 10.05 -4.10
CA THR A 280 -5.84 10.31 -5.51
C THR A 280 -7.33 10.18 -5.76
N ALA A 281 -7.98 9.17 -5.18
CA ALA A 281 -9.42 8.97 -5.23
C ALA A 281 -10.18 10.12 -4.57
N LEU A 282 -9.72 10.62 -3.41
CA LEU A 282 -10.35 11.77 -2.74
C LEU A 282 -10.33 13.05 -3.57
N LYS A 283 -9.33 13.25 -4.45
CA LYS A 283 -9.32 14.38 -5.38
C LYS A 283 -10.49 14.32 -6.37
N LYS A 284 -10.99 13.12 -6.70
CA LYS A 284 -12.14 12.93 -7.61
C LYS A 284 -13.47 13.37 -6.98
N LEU A 285 -13.64 13.27 -5.65
CA LEU A 285 -14.82 13.83 -4.97
C LEU A 285 -14.91 15.34 -5.14
N ALA A 286 -13.77 16.02 -5.11
CA ALA A 286 -13.73 17.46 -5.20
C ALA A 286 -13.78 17.97 -6.65
N LYS A 287 -13.32 17.17 -7.62
CA LYS A 287 -13.05 17.63 -8.99
C LYS A 287 -13.49 16.65 -10.07
N CYS A 288 -14.12 17.19 -11.10
CA CYS A 288 -14.23 16.51 -12.39
C CYS A 288 -12.88 16.64 -13.13
N PHE A 289 -12.39 15.54 -13.70
CA PHE A 289 -11.14 15.49 -14.46
C PHE A 289 -11.26 14.55 -15.66
N GLY A 290 -10.67 14.96 -16.78
CA GLY A 290 -10.54 14.11 -17.98
C GLY A 290 -9.38 14.58 -18.85
N GLN A 291 -8.71 13.63 -19.49
CA GLN A 291 -7.63 13.90 -20.46
C GLN A 291 -7.78 13.00 -21.68
N GLY A 292 -7.68 13.58 -22.88
CA GLY A 292 -7.76 12.84 -24.13
C GLY A 292 -7.58 13.75 -25.35
N LYS A 293 -7.11 13.19 -26.46
CA LYS A 293 -6.96 13.89 -27.76
C LYS A 293 -6.25 15.26 -27.67
N GLY A 294 -5.25 15.38 -26.80
CA GLY A 294 -4.47 16.62 -26.61
C GLY A 294 -5.12 17.66 -25.70
N VAL A 295 -6.26 17.36 -25.07
CA VAL A 295 -6.96 18.24 -24.11
C VAL A 295 -6.95 17.60 -22.72
N SER A 296 -6.70 18.39 -21.70
CA SER A 296 -6.84 18.01 -20.28
C SER A 296 -7.70 19.05 -19.57
N VAL A 297 -8.74 18.59 -18.87
CA VAL A 297 -9.70 19.44 -18.18
C VAL A 297 -9.79 19.02 -16.71
N SER A 298 -9.76 19.99 -15.81
CA SER A 298 -9.97 19.77 -14.38
C SER A 298 -10.70 20.96 -13.77
N PHE A 299 -11.79 20.72 -13.04
CA PHE A 299 -12.54 21.75 -12.33
C PHE A 299 -13.24 21.19 -11.09
N GLU A 300 -13.52 22.03 -10.10
CA GLU A 300 -14.25 21.61 -8.90
C GLU A 300 -15.70 21.25 -9.23
N GLN A 301 -16.21 20.13 -8.71
CA GLN A 301 -17.54 19.64 -9.05
C GLN A 301 -18.64 20.67 -8.75
N LYS A 302 -18.45 21.50 -7.71
CA LYS A 302 -19.36 22.60 -7.35
C LYS A 302 -19.56 23.64 -8.45
N LEU A 303 -18.62 23.76 -9.40
CA LEU A 303 -18.70 24.67 -10.53
C LEU A 303 -19.60 24.14 -11.66
N LEU A 304 -19.98 22.87 -11.62
CA LEU A 304 -20.88 22.27 -12.60
C LEU A 304 -22.29 22.88 -12.45
N GLY A 305 -22.83 23.39 -13.56
CA GLY A 305 -24.07 24.16 -13.62
C GLY A 305 -23.95 25.62 -13.18
N ASP A 306 -22.74 26.13 -12.86
CA ASP A 306 -22.51 27.54 -12.52
C ASP A 306 -21.49 28.19 -13.47
N ARG A 307 -20.25 27.70 -13.46
CA ARG A 307 -19.19 28.16 -14.37
C ARG A 307 -18.86 27.14 -15.45
N VAL A 308 -19.19 25.88 -15.22
CA VAL A 308 -18.94 24.79 -16.16
C VAL A 308 -20.28 24.14 -16.47
N PHE A 309 -20.63 24.04 -17.74
CA PHE A 309 -21.90 23.47 -18.20
C PHE A 309 -21.60 22.31 -19.15
N TYR A 310 -22.17 21.14 -18.87
CA TYR A 310 -22.08 19.99 -19.76
C TYR A 310 -23.43 19.77 -20.42
N ASP A 311 -23.44 19.71 -21.75
CA ASP A 311 -24.58 19.31 -22.55
C ASP A 311 -24.35 17.90 -23.08
N GLU A 312 -25.10 16.94 -22.53
CA GLU A 312 -25.01 15.53 -22.87
C GLU A 312 -25.48 15.25 -24.32
N SER A 313 -26.43 16.03 -24.84
CA SER A 313 -26.98 15.80 -26.18
C SER A 313 -26.00 16.12 -27.30
N THR A 314 -25.09 17.05 -27.05
CA THR A 314 -24.06 17.49 -28.00
C THR A 314 -22.64 17.11 -27.57
N ASP A 315 -22.50 16.38 -26.46
CA ASP A 315 -21.23 16.06 -25.79
C ASP A 315 -20.29 17.28 -25.66
N THR A 316 -20.85 18.41 -25.23
CA THR A 316 -20.13 19.69 -25.20
C THR A 316 -19.96 20.21 -23.77
N LEU A 317 -18.71 20.54 -23.42
CA LEU A 317 -18.37 21.19 -22.16
C LEU A 317 -18.08 22.68 -22.38
N THR A 318 -18.90 23.56 -21.79
CA THR A 318 -18.72 25.01 -21.83
C THR A 318 -18.15 25.53 -20.51
N ILE A 319 -17.06 26.30 -20.58
CA ILE A 319 -16.45 26.96 -19.42
C ILE A 319 -16.64 28.47 -19.53
N VAL A 320 -17.44 29.04 -18.62
CA VAL A 320 -17.72 30.47 -18.52
C VAL A 320 -16.70 31.14 -17.60
N GLY A 321 -15.99 32.13 -18.15
CA GLY A 321 -14.93 32.85 -17.47
C GLY A 321 -13.65 32.03 -17.34
N VAL A 322 -12.96 31.77 -18.46
CA VAL A 322 -11.70 31.01 -18.47
C VAL A 322 -10.61 31.65 -17.60
N PRO A 323 -9.69 30.84 -17.00
CA PRO A 323 -8.62 31.36 -16.15
C PRO A 323 -7.76 32.43 -16.85
N PRO A 324 -7.28 33.48 -16.13
CA PRO A 324 -6.53 34.58 -16.73
C PRO A 324 -5.34 34.14 -17.58
N ASN A 325 -4.59 33.15 -17.08
CA ASN A 325 -3.39 32.60 -17.73
C ASN A 325 -3.73 31.98 -19.09
N LEU A 326 -4.82 31.21 -19.16
CA LEU A 326 -5.30 30.61 -20.41
C LEU A 326 -5.86 31.68 -21.34
N ARG A 327 -6.59 32.67 -20.80
CA ARG A 327 -7.12 33.80 -21.56
C ARG A 327 -6.01 34.59 -22.26
N GLU A 328 -4.88 34.83 -21.60
CA GLU A 328 -3.73 35.52 -22.18
C GLU A 328 -3.09 34.71 -23.31
N GLN A 329 -2.87 33.41 -23.10
CA GLN A 329 -2.35 32.53 -24.15
C GLN A 329 -3.28 32.49 -25.38
N LEU A 330 -4.59 32.40 -25.17
CA LEU A 330 -5.59 32.42 -26.25
C LEU A 330 -5.64 33.76 -26.99
N LYS A 331 -5.35 34.88 -26.32
CA LYS A 331 -5.27 36.19 -26.96
C LYS A 331 -3.97 36.37 -27.76
N ASN A 332 -2.86 35.82 -27.28
CA ASN A 332 -1.54 35.93 -27.92
C ASN A 332 -1.39 35.00 -29.13
N ASN A 333 -2.19 33.93 -29.21
CA ASN A 333 -2.22 32.97 -30.32
C ASN A 333 -3.32 33.26 -31.35
N LYS A 334 -3.89 34.48 -31.35
CA LYS A 334 -4.79 34.97 -32.40
C LYS A 334 -4.05 35.79 -33.42
#